data_AF-A0A380W7H9-F1
#
_entry.id   AF-A0A380W7H9-F1
#
_cell.length_a   1.000
_cell.length_b   1.000
_cell.length_c   1.000
_cell.angle_alpha   90.00
_cell.angle_beta   90.00
_cell.angle_gamma   90.00
#
_symmetry.space_group_name_H-M   'P 1'
#
loop_
_entity.id
_entity.type
_entity.pdbx_description
1 polymer ?
#
loop_
_entity_poly.entity_id
_entity_poly.type
_entity_poly.pdbx_seq_one_letter_code
_entity_poly.pdbx_strand_id
1 'polypeptide(L)'
;MRAIESNKQSSMTSGYEERVFWAKTFHAETLDFRGRVNFCRFDECTFIRCTLLIDPETEQVSFTGCTFKDCNIDQIGSDEERGILSKDNIFDRPLAEQRKEFDERLAAALRSRHKT
;
A
#
# COMPACT_ATOMS: atom_id res chain seq x y z
N MET A 1 -13.21 35.35 25.80
CA MET A 1 -12.88 34.09 26.49
C MET A 1 -13.59 32.96 25.75
N ARG A 2 -12.86 32.08 25.05
CA ARG A 2 -13.45 30.92 24.35
C ARG A 2 -13.19 29.70 25.21
N ALA A 3 -14.27 29.04 25.64
CA ALA A 3 -14.24 27.82 26.43
C ALA A 3 -13.80 26.64 25.55
N ILE A 4 -12.94 25.82 26.14
CA ILE A 4 -12.49 24.49 25.70
C ILE A 4 -13.49 23.50 26.27
N GLU A 5 -14.11 22.65 25.46
CA GLU A 5 -14.91 21.47 25.87
C GLU A 5 -15.26 20.70 24.57
N SER A 6 -15.16 19.39 24.41
CA SER A 6 -14.65 18.30 25.24
C SER A 6 -14.43 17.13 24.28
N ASN A 7 -13.32 16.43 24.49
CA ASN A 7 -12.90 15.24 23.77
C ASN A 7 -13.93 14.12 24.01
N LYS A 8 -14.72 13.74 23.00
CA LYS A 8 -15.71 12.65 23.14
C LYS A 8 -15.02 11.33 22.86
N GLN A 9 -14.59 10.70 23.96
CA GLN A 9 -14.07 9.34 23.98
C GLN A 9 -15.24 8.37 23.75
N SER A 10 -15.32 7.78 22.56
CA SER A 10 -16.32 6.78 22.22
C SER A 10 -15.84 5.39 22.67
N SER A 11 -16.32 4.99 23.84
CA SER A 11 -16.83 3.66 24.21
C SER A 11 -16.32 2.44 23.43
N MET A 12 -15.46 1.64 24.07
CA MET A 12 -15.14 0.26 23.68
C MET A 12 -16.40 -0.61 23.65
N THR A 13 -16.80 -1.05 22.46
CA THR A 13 -17.58 -2.27 22.28
C THR A 13 -16.63 -3.41 21.95
N SER A 14 -16.63 -4.48 22.74
CA SER A 14 -15.89 -5.73 22.50
C SER A 14 -16.50 -6.50 21.32
N GLY A 15 -16.41 -5.94 20.13
CA GLY A 15 -16.54 -6.61 18.84
C GLY A 15 -15.27 -6.30 18.06
N TYR A 16 -14.83 -7.19 17.17
CA TYR A 16 -13.68 -6.92 16.31
C TYR A 16 -13.96 -5.67 15.48
N GLU A 17 -13.44 -4.51 15.90
CA GLU A 17 -13.64 -3.24 15.20
C GLU A 17 -12.84 -3.28 13.89
N GLU A 18 -13.54 -3.18 12.76
CA GLU A 18 -12.91 -3.00 11.45
C GLU A 18 -12.15 -1.66 11.45
N ARG A 19 -10.85 -1.72 11.18
CA ARG A 19 -10.00 -0.55 11.02
C ARG A 19 -10.05 -0.08 9.58
N VAL A 20 -10.77 1.02 9.35
CA VAL A 20 -10.89 1.65 8.04
C VAL A 20 -9.93 2.83 7.93
N PHE A 21 -9.13 2.85 6.87
CA PHE A 21 -8.23 3.93 6.49
C PHE A 21 -8.69 4.52 5.16
N TRP A 22 -8.94 5.83 5.12
CA TRP A 22 -9.43 6.54 3.95
C TRP A 22 -8.43 7.61 3.51
N ALA A 23 -8.10 7.65 2.22
CA ALA A 23 -7.29 8.69 1.57
C ALA A 23 -6.00 9.05 2.33
N LYS A 24 -5.39 8.06 2.99
CA LYS A 24 -4.21 8.26 3.83
C LYS A 24 -2.94 7.88 3.07
N THR A 25 -1.86 8.63 3.34
CA THR A 25 -0.53 8.29 2.82
C THR A 25 0.31 7.58 3.89
N PHE A 26 0.90 6.46 3.51
CA PHE A 26 1.85 5.68 4.30
C PHE A 26 3.21 5.70 3.59
N HIS A 27 4.26 6.06 4.32
CA HIS A 27 5.57 6.32 3.70
C HIS A 27 6.69 5.59 4.46
N ALA A 28 7.44 4.75 3.74
CA ALA A 28 8.53 3.95 4.30
C ALA A 28 8.09 3.04 5.47
N GLU A 29 6.83 2.57 5.42
CA GLU A 29 6.26 1.71 6.46
C GLU A 29 6.29 0.23 6.06
N THR A 30 6.47 -0.63 7.07
CA THR A 30 6.28 -2.08 6.95
C THR A 30 4.91 -2.44 7.53
N LEU A 31 4.01 -2.93 6.67
CA LEU A 31 2.71 -3.44 7.07
C LEU A 31 2.74 -4.96 7.06
N ASP A 32 2.71 -5.54 8.26
CA ASP A 32 2.72 -6.99 8.44
C ASP A 32 1.30 -7.50 8.68
N PHE A 33 0.80 -8.36 7.80
CA PHE A 33 -0.55 -8.94 7.89
C PHE A 33 -0.51 -10.47 8.08
N ARG A 34 0.69 -11.04 8.23
CA ARG A 34 0.93 -12.49 8.30
C ARG A 34 0.37 -13.15 9.55
N GLY A 35 -0.02 -14.42 9.41
CA GLY A 35 -0.41 -15.29 10.53
C GLY A 35 -1.58 -14.78 11.39
N ARG A 36 -2.41 -13.87 10.87
CA ARG A 36 -3.51 -13.26 11.63
C ARG A 36 -4.66 -12.75 10.77
N VAL A 37 -5.81 -12.66 11.43
CA VAL A 37 -7.01 -11.96 10.94
C VAL A 37 -6.86 -10.47 11.24
N ASN A 38 -6.91 -9.60 10.23
CA ASN A 38 -6.51 -8.20 10.37
C ASN A 38 -7.67 -7.21 10.56
N PHE A 39 -8.86 -7.53 10.05
CA PHE A 39 -10.04 -6.66 9.97
C PHE A 39 -9.65 -5.22 9.58
N CYS A 40 -8.90 -5.08 8.49
CA CYS A 40 -8.41 -3.79 7.99
C CYS A 40 -8.95 -3.52 6.59
N ARG A 41 -9.41 -2.28 6.36
CA ARG A 41 -9.78 -1.80 5.04
C ARG A 41 -9.02 -0.52 4.72
N PHE A 42 -8.45 -0.46 3.53
CA PHE A 42 -7.76 0.70 2.99
C PHE A 42 -8.47 1.14 1.71
N ASP A 43 -8.96 2.37 1.72
CA ASP A 43 -9.70 2.95 0.62
C ASP A 43 -9.00 4.23 0.16
N GLU A 44 -8.70 4.35 -1.14
CA GLU A 44 -8.01 5.48 -1.77
C GLU A 44 -6.66 5.87 -1.12
N CYS A 45 -6.03 4.92 -0.42
CA CYS A 45 -4.77 5.17 0.29
C CYS A 45 -3.56 5.15 -0.65
N THR A 46 -2.51 5.88 -0.30
CA THR A 46 -1.25 5.88 -1.05
C THR A 46 -0.12 5.30 -0.19
N PHE A 47 0.52 4.25 -0.68
CA PHE A 47 1.68 3.63 -0.05
C PHE A 47 2.93 3.94 -0.86
N ILE A 48 3.97 4.47 -0.21
CA ILE A 48 5.23 4.87 -0.86
C ILE A 48 6.39 4.21 -0.14
N ARG A 49 7.30 3.55 -0.88
CA ARG A 49 8.47 2.85 -0.33
C ARG A 49 8.10 1.83 0.75
N CYS A 50 7.02 1.10 0.52
CA CYS A 50 6.40 0.28 1.56
C CYS A 50 6.82 -1.19 1.48
N THR A 51 6.71 -1.90 2.59
CA THR A 51 6.86 -3.37 2.62
C THR A 51 5.57 -3.98 3.13
N LEU A 52 4.83 -4.66 2.26
CA LEU A 52 3.66 -5.45 2.64
C LEU A 52 4.08 -6.92 2.80
N LEU A 53 3.78 -7.47 3.97
CA LEU A 53 3.99 -8.88 4.27
C LEU A 53 2.62 -9.55 4.36
N ILE A 54 2.31 -10.36 3.35
CA ILE A 54 1.08 -11.15 3.23
C ILE A 54 1.52 -12.60 3.02
N ASP A 55 0.97 -13.53 3.77
CA ASP A 55 1.24 -14.97 3.65
C ASP A 55 -0.08 -15.74 3.39
N PRO A 56 -0.09 -17.08 3.31
CA PRO A 56 -1.32 -17.85 3.15
C PRO A 56 -2.28 -17.82 4.35
N GLU A 57 -1.85 -17.35 5.53
CA GLU A 57 -2.67 -17.27 6.75
C GLU A 57 -3.26 -15.87 6.99
N THR A 58 -2.88 -14.88 6.17
CA THR A 58 -3.48 -13.53 6.20
C THR A 58 -4.98 -13.61 5.90
N GLU A 59 -5.81 -13.00 6.75
CA GLU A 59 -7.26 -12.94 6.53
C GLU A 59 -7.81 -11.55 6.80
N GLN A 60 -8.97 -11.25 6.20
CA GLN A 60 -9.78 -10.04 6.45
C GLN A 60 -9.00 -8.73 6.24
N VAL A 61 -8.46 -8.55 5.03
CA VAL A 61 -7.77 -7.32 4.63
C VAL A 61 -8.23 -6.88 3.24
N SER A 62 -8.58 -5.61 3.09
CA SER A 62 -9.07 -5.07 1.82
C SER A 62 -8.36 -3.80 1.41
N PHE A 63 -8.11 -3.67 0.11
CA PHE A 63 -7.49 -2.52 -0.55
C PHE A 63 -8.34 -2.13 -1.76
N THR A 64 -8.91 -0.93 -1.74
CA THR A 64 -9.73 -0.40 -2.82
C THR A 64 -9.20 0.94 -3.29
N GLY A 65 -8.95 1.11 -4.59
CA GLY A 65 -8.51 2.40 -5.16
C GLY A 65 -7.15 2.88 -4.64
N CYS A 66 -6.35 2.00 -4.03
CA CYS A 66 -5.08 2.35 -3.42
C CYS A 66 -3.97 2.45 -4.47
N THR A 67 -2.99 3.31 -4.21
CA THR A 67 -1.78 3.44 -5.04
C THR A 67 -0.56 2.96 -4.28
N PHE A 68 0.16 1.99 -4.82
CA PHE A 68 1.41 1.45 -4.28
C PHE A 68 2.57 1.92 -5.14
N LYS A 69 3.55 2.60 -4.54
CA LYS A 69 4.73 3.13 -5.23
C LYS A 69 6.00 2.63 -4.57
N ASP A 70 6.87 2.00 -5.34
CA ASP A 70 8.17 1.50 -4.84
C ASP A 70 8.01 0.54 -3.66
N CYS A 71 6.96 -0.28 -3.70
CA CYS A 71 6.70 -1.30 -2.70
C CYS A 71 7.27 -2.66 -3.14
N ASN A 72 7.42 -3.59 -2.20
CA ASN A 72 7.95 -4.95 -2.46
C ASN A 72 7.02 -5.86 -3.28
N ILE A 73 5.80 -5.40 -3.57
CA ILE A 73 4.78 -6.14 -4.31
C ILE A 73 4.35 -5.36 -5.54
N ASP A 74 4.02 -6.07 -6.59
CA ASP A 74 3.53 -5.56 -7.88
C ASP A 74 2.04 -5.85 -8.12
N GLN A 75 1.46 -6.75 -7.33
CA GLN A 75 0.03 -7.06 -7.33
C GLN A 75 -0.40 -7.68 -5.99
N ILE A 76 -1.70 -7.59 -5.67
CA ILE A 76 -2.34 -8.32 -4.57
C ILE A 76 -3.47 -9.13 -5.19
N GLY A 77 -3.42 -10.46 -5.03
CA GLY A 77 -4.49 -11.35 -5.43
C GLY A 77 -5.70 -11.21 -4.51
N SER A 78 -6.89 -11.13 -5.08
CA SER A 78 -8.15 -11.22 -4.31
C SER A 78 -8.46 -12.68 -4.00
N ASP A 79 -8.89 -12.94 -2.76
CA ASP A 79 -9.27 -14.25 -2.26
C ASP A 79 -10.51 -14.09 -1.37
N GLU A 80 -11.67 -14.45 -1.90
CA GLU A 80 -12.96 -14.29 -1.21
C GLU A 80 -13.08 -15.19 0.01
N GLU A 81 -12.48 -16.39 -0.01
CA GLU A 81 -12.52 -17.35 1.11
C GLU A 81 -11.80 -16.79 2.34
N ARG A 82 -10.70 -16.07 2.09
CA ARG A 82 -9.88 -15.44 3.14
C ARG A 82 -10.29 -14.00 3.46
N GLY A 83 -11.27 -13.45 2.75
CA GLY A 83 -11.67 -12.05 2.87
C GLY A 83 -10.56 -11.08 2.47
N ILE A 84 -9.72 -11.46 1.50
CA ILE A 84 -8.72 -10.57 0.87
C ILE A 84 -9.36 -9.93 -0.36
N LEU A 85 -9.52 -8.61 -0.35
CA LEU A 85 -10.06 -7.87 -1.49
C LEU A 85 -9.00 -6.90 -2.03
N SER A 86 -8.73 -6.99 -3.33
CA SER A 86 -7.90 -6.03 -4.06
C SER A 86 -8.69 -5.54 -5.26
N LYS A 87 -9.07 -4.26 -5.27
CA LYS A 87 -9.91 -3.69 -6.32
C LYS A 87 -9.42 -2.30 -6.73
N ASP A 88 -9.33 -2.07 -8.04
CA ASP A 88 -8.98 -0.78 -8.63
C ASP A 88 -7.66 -0.18 -8.10
N ASN A 89 -6.73 -1.03 -7.67
CA ASN A 89 -5.45 -0.63 -7.11
C ASN A 89 -4.42 -0.39 -8.23
N ILE A 90 -3.55 0.61 -8.03
CA ILE A 90 -2.46 0.96 -8.94
C ILE A 90 -1.14 0.56 -8.30
N PHE A 91 -0.31 -0.19 -9.03
CA PHE A 91 1.03 -0.59 -8.59
C PHE A 91 2.08 0.04 -9.52
N ASP A 92 2.69 1.12 -9.06
CA ASP A 92 3.80 1.77 -9.75
C ASP A 92 5.08 0.96 -9.50
N ARG A 93 5.79 0.64 -10.59
CA ARG A 93 7.06 -0.10 -10.53
C ARG A 93 8.07 0.59 -9.61
N PRO A 94 8.97 -0.18 -8.98
CA PRO A 94 10.06 0.37 -8.18
C PRO A 94 10.86 1.43 -8.91
N LEU A 95 11.14 2.55 -8.24
CA LEU A 95 11.90 3.66 -8.82
C LEU A 95 13.31 3.22 -9.22
N ALA A 96 13.86 2.22 -8.55
CA ALA A 96 15.15 1.64 -8.89
C ALA A 96 15.15 0.95 -10.27
N GLU A 97 14.08 0.24 -10.62
CA GLU A 97 13.94 -0.41 -11.92
C GLU A 97 13.68 0.61 -13.02
N GLN A 98 12.84 1.62 -12.74
CA GLN A 98 12.64 2.74 -13.66
C GLN A 98 13.94 3.52 -13.92
N ARG A 99 14.74 3.75 -12.86
CA ARG A 99 16.03 4.43 -12.98
C ARG A 99 17.03 3.61 -13.78
N LYS A 100 17.09 2.30 -13.56
CA LYS A 100 17.94 1.40 -14.33
C LYS A 100 17.57 1.41 -15.82
N GLU A 101 16.28 1.33 -16.14
CA GLU A 101 15.81 1.40 -17.52
C GLU A 101 16.17 2.74 -18.17
N PHE A 102 16.01 3.84 -17.43
CA PHE A 102 16.41 5.17 -17.90
C PHE A 102 17.92 5.28 -18.16
N ASP A 103 18.74 4.79 -17.23
CA ASP A 103 20.20 4.79 -17.35
C ASP A 103 20.67 3.92 -18.54
N GLU A 104 20.04 2.76 -18.76
CA GLU A 104 20.33 1.90 -19.91
C GLU A 104 19.96 2.58 -21.24
N ARG A 105 18.82 3.26 -21.30
CA ARG A 105 18.39 4.04 -22.48
C ARG A 105 19.33 5.23 -22.72
N LEU A 106 19.76 5.91 -21.67
CA LEU A 106 20.73 7.00 -21.75
C LEU A 106 22.08 6.49 -22.27
N ALA A 107 22.59 5.38 -21.73
CA ALA A 107 23.83 4.76 -22.19
C ALA A 107 23.73 4.29 -23.65
N ALA A 108 22.59 3.77 -24.09
CA ALA A 108 22.35 3.41 -25.49
C ALA A 108 22.39 4.65 -26.41
N ALA A 109 21.74 5.76 -26.03
CA ALA A 109 21.72 6.99 -26.80
C ALA A 109 23.11 7.67 -26.89
N LEU A 110 23.91 7.62 -25.81
CA LEU A 110 25.28 8.13 -25.84
C LEU A 110 26.18 7.28 -26.75
N ARG A 111 26.03 5.95 -26.74
CA ARG A 111 26.77 5.04 -27.63
C ARG A 111 26.44 5.23 -29.10
N SER A 112 25.18 5.48 -29.45
CA SER A 112 24.81 5.75 -30.84
C SER A 112 25.37 7.09 -31.34
N ARG A 113 25.44 8.10 -30.47
CA ARG A 113 26.02 9.41 -30.80
C ARG A 113 27.54 9.38 -31.00
N HIS A 114 28.26 8.46 -30.34
CA HIS A 114 29.70 8.26 -30.53
C HIS A 114 30.08 7.36 -31.71
N LYS A 115 29.10 6.73 -32.38
CA LYS A 115 29.31 5.90 -33.58
C LYS A 115 29.18 6.67 -34.90
N THR A 116 28.92 7.98 -34.84
CA THR A 116 28.91 8.91 -35.98
C THR A 116 30.17 9.77 -35.92
#